data_AF-A0A0F8YZ49-F1
#
_entry.id   AF-A0A0F8YZ49-F1
#
_cell.length_a   1.000
_cell.length_b   1.000
_cell.length_c   1.000
_cell.angle_alpha   90.00
_cell.angle_beta   90.00
_cell.angle_gamma   90.00
#
_symmetry.space_group_name_H-M   'P 1'
#
loop_
_entity.id
_entity.type
_entity.pdbx_description
1 polymer ?
#
loop_
_entity_poly.entity_id
_entity_poly.type
_entity_poly.pdbx_seq_one_letter_code
_entity_poly.pdbx_strand_id
1 'polypeptide(L)'
;MEDKVEHAKNLIEDAVRNHQRIAVACSFGKDSMVTIHLAREVDPNIKIFSIMTPYKPGETLDYLKKMNKRMNLGATVYIVA
;
A
#
# COMPACT_ATOMS: atom_id res chain seq x y z
N MET A 1 -14.71 -16.06 3.89
CA MET A 1 -13.96 -14.96 3.24
C MET A 1 -13.65 -13.87 4.25
N GLU A 2 -14.62 -13.53 5.10
CA GLU A 2 -14.44 -12.69 6.29
C GLU A 2 -13.26 -13.13 7.16
N ASP A 3 -13.10 -14.43 7.43
CA ASP A 3 -11.98 -14.95 8.24
C ASP A 3 -10.59 -14.58 7.69
N LYS A 4 -10.44 -14.52 6.36
CA LYS A 4 -9.16 -14.14 5.73
C LYS A 4 -8.88 -12.66 5.87
N VAL A 5 -9.93 -11.84 5.80
CA VAL A 5 -9.82 -10.39 5.98
C VAL A 5 -9.47 -10.08 7.42
N GLU A 6 -10.16 -10.70 8.37
CA GLU A 6 -9.91 -10.54 9.80
C GLU A 6 -8.50 -11.01 10.17
N HIS A 7 -8.09 -12.18 9.69
CA HIS A 7 -6.74 -12.68 9.90
C HIS A 7 -5.67 -11.73 9.34
N ALA A 8 -5.89 -11.16 8.15
CA ALA A 8 -4.96 -10.19 7.58
C ALA A 8 -4.88 -8.89 8.39
N LYS A 9 -6.00 -8.40 8.92
CA LYS A 9 -6.02 -7.21 9.79
C LYS A 9 -5.29 -7.45 11.10
N ASN A 10 -5.51 -8.60 11.74
CA ASN A 10 -4.80 -8.98 12.96
C ASN A 10 -3.29 -9.05 12.73
N LEU A 11 -2.84 -9.60 11.60
CA LEU A 11 -1.42 -9.62 11.24
C LEU A 11 -0.85 -8.21 11.04
N ILE A 12 -1.60 -7.31 10.42
CA ILE A 12 -1.18 -5.91 10.23
C ILE A 12 -1.14 -5.19 11.58
N GLU A 13 -2.15 -5.38 12.44
CA GLU A 13 -2.22 -4.78 13.77
C GLU A 13 -1.03 -5.21 14.64
N ASP A 14 -0.69 -6.50 14.63
CA ASP A 14 0.49 -7.01 15.32
C ASP A 14 1.78 -6.37 14.79
N ALA A 15 1.91 -6.18 13.48
CA ALA A 15 3.07 -5.51 12.90
C ALA A 15 3.14 -4.02 13.29
N VAL A 16 2.01 -3.32 13.29
CA VAL A 16 1.90 -1.90 13.71
C VAL A 16 2.23 -1.75 15.20
N ARG A 17 1.78 -2.68 16.05
CA ARG A 17 2.06 -2.64 17.49
C ARG A 17 3.51 -2.95 17.85
N ASN A 18 4.14 -3.88 17.13
CA ASN A 18 5.46 -4.42 17.51
C ASN A 18 6.64 -3.77 16.76
N HIS A 19 6.40 -2.90 15.77
CA HIS A 19 7.47 -2.26 15.00
C HIS A 19 7.29 -0.74 14.89
N GLN A 20 8.37 0.00 15.18
CA GLN A 20 8.33 1.48 15.22
C GLN A 20 8.37 2.16 13.85
N ARG A 21 8.89 1.49 12.81
CA ARG A 21 9.09 2.07 11.47
C ARG A 21 8.52 1.15 10.41
N ILE A 22 7.21 1.15 10.30
CA ILE A 22 6.46 0.34 9.35
C ILE A 22 5.93 1.19 8.19
N ALA A 23 5.92 0.59 7.00
CA ALA A 23 5.31 1.16 5.82
C ALA A 23 4.80 0.03 4.91
N VAL A 24 3.77 0.32 4.11
CA VAL A 24 3.26 -0.60 3.10
C VAL A 24 3.96 -0.32 1.77
N ALA A 25 4.65 -1.32 1.25
CA ALA A 25 5.17 -1.29 -0.11
C ALA A 25 4.03 -1.54 -1.11
N CYS A 26 3.84 -0.62 -2.05
CA CYS A 26 2.76 -0.72 -3.02
C CYS A 26 3.28 -0.72 -4.45
N SER A 27 3.01 -1.82 -5.16
CA SER A 27 3.28 -1.95 -6.59
C SER A 27 2.18 -1.34 -7.47
N PHE A 28 1.07 -0.89 -6.87
CA PHE A 28 -0.18 -0.53 -7.54
C PHE A 28 -0.85 -1.66 -8.33
N GLY A 29 -0.47 -2.92 -8.07
CA GLY A 29 -1.23 -4.09 -8.47
C GLY A 29 -2.41 -4.37 -7.53
N LYS A 30 -3.32 -5.26 -7.95
CA LYS A 30 -4.55 -5.60 -7.20
C LYS A 30 -4.28 -6.00 -5.75
N ASP A 31 -3.26 -6.83 -5.52
CA ASP A 31 -2.98 -7.40 -4.20
C ASP A 31 -2.44 -6.32 -3.26
N SER A 32 -1.48 -5.50 -3.73
CA SER A 32 -0.98 -4.36 -2.95
C SER A 32 -2.05 -3.30 -2.65
N MET A 33 -3.01 -3.08 -3.55
CA MET A 33 -4.12 -2.15 -3.31
C MET A 33 -5.06 -2.66 -2.22
N VAL A 34 -5.34 -3.97 -2.19
CA VAL A 34 -6.09 -4.58 -1.08
C VAL A 34 -5.30 -4.50 0.22
N THR A 35 -3.99 -4.76 0.21
CA THR A 35 -3.15 -4.60 1.41
C THR A 35 -3.18 -3.17 1.94
N ILE A 36 -3.07 -2.15 1.09
CA ILE A 36 -3.23 -0.74 1.51
C ILE A 36 -4.60 -0.53 2.16
N HIS A 37 -5.67 -1.00 1.51
CA HIS A 37 -7.02 -0.79 1.99
C HIS A 37 -7.19 -1.36 3.40
N LEU A 38 -6.77 -2.60 3.63
CA LEU A 38 -6.81 -3.24 4.95
C LEU A 38 -5.88 -2.55 5.95
N ALA A 39 -4.68 -2.16 5.54
CA ALA A 39 -3.74 -1.49 6.43
C ALA A 39 -4.24 -0.12 6.89
N ARG A 40 -4.97 0.61 6.04
CA ARG A 40 -5.57 1.91 6.38
C ARG A 40 -6.81 1.80 7.27
N GLU A 41 -7.47 0.63 7.29
CA GLU A 41 -8.52 0.36 8.29
C GLU A 41 -7.93 0.10 9.69
N VAL A 42 -6.69 -0.42 9.76
CA VAL A 42 -5.97 -0.65 11.03
C VAL A 42 -5.24 0.61 11.50
N ASP A 43 -4.43 1.22 10.64
CA ASP A 43 -3.74 2.49 10.91
C ASP A 43 -3.98 3.48 9.75
N PRO A 44 -4.88 4.47 9.93
CA PRO A 44 -5.16 5.48 8.92
C PRO A 44 -3.95 6.31 8.48
N ASN A 45 -2.86 6.32 9.25
CA ASN A 45 -1.66 7.13 9.02
C ASN A 45 -0.46 6.32 8.50
N ILE A 46 -0.61 5.00 8.30
CA ILE A 46 0.49 4.13 7.89
C ILE A 46 1.14 4.64 6.60
N LYS A 47 2.47 4.72 6.61
CA LYS A 47 3.23 5.24 5.48
C LYS A 47 3.15 4.26 4.30
N ILE A 48 3.10 4.81 3.09
CA ILE A 48 3.03 4.03 1.86
C ILE A 48 4.18 4.48 0.97
N PHE A 49 4.90 3.52 0.39
CA PHE A 49 5.90 3.81 -0.62
C PHE A 49 5.77 2.88 -1.82
N SER A 50 6.28 3.34 -2.96
CA SER A 50 6.31 2.59 -4.20
C SER A 50 7.68 2.68 -4.84
N ILE A 51 8.15 1.57 -5.39
CA ILE A 51 9.36 1.51 -6.20
C ILE A 51 8.92 1.32 -7.65
N MET A 52 9.33 2.24 -8.51
CA MET A 52 9.06 2.21 -9.95
C MET A 52 10.35 2.02 -10.73
N THR A 53 10.32 1.11 -11.69
CA THR A 53 11.36 0.93 -12.70
C THR A 53 10.92 1.60 -14.00
N PRO A 54 11.86 1.96 -14.89
CA PRO A 54 11.53 2.52 -16.20
C PRO A 54 10.76 1.55 -17.11
N TYR A 55 10.75 0.26 -16.79
CA TYR A 55 10.12 -0.80 -17.59
C TYR A 55 8.65 -1.05 -17.25
N LYS A 56 8.08 -0.33 -16.27
CA LYS A 56 6.65 -0.48 -15.97
C LYS A 56 5.79 0.06 -17.12
N PRO A 57 4.65 -0.60 -17.44
CA PRO A 57 3.68 -0.04 -18.37
C PRO A 57 3.23 1.36 -17.95
N GLY A 58 3.06 2.26 -18.92
CA GLY A 58 2.63 3.65 -18.67
C GLY A 58 1.28 3.71 -17.93
N GLU A 59 0.41 2.75 -18.20
CA GLU A 59 -0.88 2.59 -17.53
C GLU A 59 -0.74 2.35 -16.02
N THR A 60 0.37 1.73 -15.58
CA THR A 60 0.63 1.55 -14.14
C THR A 60 0.96 2.89 -13.48
N LEU A 61 1.70 3.77 -14.17
CA LEU A 61 1.99 5.12 -13.68
C LEU A 61 0.71 5.96 -13.61
N ASP A 62 -0.16 5.85 -14.62
CA ASP A 62 -1.43 6.58 -14.64
C ASP A 62 -2.40 6.07 -13.56
N TYR A 63 -2.46 4.75 -13.38
CA TYR A 63 -3.25 4.14 -12.31
C TYR A 63 -2.73 4.54 -10.92
N LEU A 64 -1.39 4.57 -10.73
CA LEU A 64 -0.76 5.08 -9.52
C LEU A 64 -1.21 6.50 -9.22
N LYS A 65 -1.07 7.43 -10.19
CA LYS A 65 -1.45 8.84 -10.01
C LYS A 65 -2.93 8.96 -9.64
N LYS A 66 -3.79 8.22 -10.36
CA LYS A 66 -5.24 8.21 -10.13
C LYS A 66 -5.58 7.72 -8.71
N MET A 67 -5.04 6.59 -8.29
CA MET A 67 -5.37 5.99 -7.00
C MET A 67 -4.75 6.73 -5.82
N ASN A 68 -3.52 7.23 -5.97
CA ASN A 68 -2.88 8.06 -4.96
C ASN A 68 -3.73 9.30 -4.63
N LYS A 69 -4.29 9.95 -5.65
CA LYS A 69 -5.23 11.07 -5.47
C LYS A 69 -6.58 10.61 -4.90
N ARG A 70 -7.21 9.59 -5.51
CA ARG A 70 -8.56 9.14 -5.15
C ARG A 70 -8.66 8.66 -3.70
N MET A 71 -7.64 7.95 -3.22
CA MET A 71 -7.62 7.38 -1.87
C MET A 71 -6.81 8.23 -0.88
N ASN A 72 -6.33 9.41 -1.29
CA ASN A 72 -5.50 10.29 -0.49
C ASN A 72 -4.32 9.54 0.18
N LEU A 73 -3.60 8.72 -0.59
CA LEU A 73 -2.60 7.80 -0.03
C LEU A 73 -1.34 8.52 0.46
N GLY A 74 -0.96 9.61 -0.20
CA GLY A 74 0.30 10.32 0.10
C GLY A 74 1.52 9.43 -0.12
N ALA A 75 1.49 8.53 -1.11
CA ALA A 75 2.54 7.55 -1.33
C ALA A 75 3.83 8.22 -1.81
N THR A 76 4.97 7.87 -1.19
CA THR A 76 6.29 8.26 -1.66
C THR A 76 6.73 7.34 -2.81
N VAL A 77 7.07 7.92 -3.97
CA VAL A 77 7.47 7.15 -5.16
C VAL A 77 8.97 7.30 -5.37
N TYR A 78 9.67 6.17 -5.38
CA TYR A 78 11.08 6.08 -5.73
C TYR A 78 11.20 5.53 -7.15
N ILE A 79 11.85 6.28 -8.03
CA ILE A 79 12.21 5.80 -9.38
C ILE A 79 13.63 5.27 -9.30
N VAL A 80 13.79 3.99 -9.63
CA VAL A 80 15.09 3.32 -9.69
C VAL A 80 15.40 3.07 -11.15
N ALA A 81 16.49 3.68 -11.62
CA ALA A 81 17.03 3.56 -12.96
C ALA A 81 18.36 2.79 -12.91
#